data_AF-A0A239PA55-F1
#
_entry.id   AF-A0A239PA55-F1
#
_cell.length_a   1.000
_cell.length_b   1.000
_cell.length_c   1.000
_cell.angle_alpha   90.00
_cell.angle_beta   90.00
_cell.angle_gamma   90.00
#
_symmetry.space_group_name_H-M   'P 1'
#
loop_
_entity.id
_entity.type
_entity.pdbx_description
1 polymer ?
#
loop_
_entity_poly.entity_id
_entity_poly.type
_entity_poly.pdbx_seq_one_letter_code
_entity_poly.pdbx_strand_id
1 'polypeptide(L)'
;MKQLAAIVTLLVLTAGAAQADNCNKSREYLLGGLAGDLTMPPQAYEGLFKVCTATATMPNVKDAYILKDGAIAVIPKQDTVAATAATLSRFCDANPRATLRFISAKELVLTKSTSGIVQMSSGSATSCKKIKGLT
;
A
#
# COMPACT_ATOMS: atom_id res chain seq x y z
N MET A 1 -12.71 -4.62 -55.08
CA MET A 1 -13.33 -4.60 -53.74
C MET A 1 -13.10 -5.94 -53.04
N LYS A 2 -12.19 -6.02 -52.07
CA LYS A 2 -12.30 -6.85 -50.86
C LYS A 2 -11.05 -6.65 -50.01
N GLN A 3 -11.26 -6.56 -48.71
CA GLN A 3 -10.52 -5.71 -47.81
C GLN A 3 -9.26 -6.37 -47.24
N LEU A 4 -8.18 -5.61 -47.15
CA LEU A 4 -7.05 -5.87 -46.26
C LEU A 4 -7.48 -5.44 -44.85
N ALA A 5 -7.89 -6.40 -44.02
CA ALA A 5 -8.18 -6.15 -42.61
C ALA A 5 -6.86 -6.21 -41.83
N ALA A 6 -6.34 -5.03 -41.46
CA ALA A 6 -5.24 -4.88 -40.54
C ALA A 6 -5.70 -5.26 -39.12
N ILE A 7 -5.09 -6.31 -38.55
CA ILE A 7 -5.27 -6.66 -37.14
C ILE A 7 -4.26 -5.83 -36.34
N VAL A 8 -4.71 -4.70 -35.81
CA VAL A 8 -3.98 -3.92 -34.80
C VAL A 8 -4.39 -4.48 -33.44
N THR A 9 -3.58 -5.37 -32.88
CA THR A 9 -3.76 -5.87 -31.52
C THR A 9 -3.36 -4.75 -30.55
N LEU A 10 -4.38 -4.11 -29.98
CA LEU A 10 -4.27 -3.10 -28.93
C LEU A 10 -3.80 -3.79 -27.61
N LEU A 11 -2.50 -3.80 -27.32
CA LEU A 11 -1.99 -4.09 -25.96
C LEU A 11 -2.16 -2.83 -25.10
N VAL A 12 -3.35 -2.65 -24.53
CA VAL A 12 -3.63 -1.55 -23.60
C VAL A 12 -3.60 -2.07 -22.16
N LEU A 13 -2.52 -1.68 -21.47
CA LEU A 13 -2.37 -1.45 -20.02
C LEU A 13 -2.96 -2.46 -19.03
N THR A 14 -2.10 -3.32 -18.48
CA THR A 14 -2.28 -3.94 -17.15
C THR A 14 -1.14 -3.57 -16.21
N ALA A 15 -0.80 -2.28 -16.10
CA ALA A 15 0.19 -1.82 -15.12
C ALA A 15 -0.36 -1.67 -13.70
N GLY A 16 -1.66 -1.94 -13.48
CA GLY A 16 -2.35 -1.82 -12.19
C GLY A 16 -2.46 -3.11 -11.36
N ALA A 17 -2.19 -4.27 -11.97
CA ALA A 17 -2.38 -5.55 -11.29
C ALA A 17 -1.31 -5.81 -10.23
N ALA A 18 -0.06 -5.37 -10.48
CA ALA A 18 1.06 -5.67 -9.60
C ALA A 18 1.01 -4.88 -8.27
N GLN A 19 0.50 -3.65 -8.24
CA GLN A 19 0.46 -2.89 -6.98
C GLN A 19 -0.69 -3.36 -6.06
N ALA A 20 -1.83 -3.78 -6.64
CA ALA A 20 -2.93 -4.37 -5.88
C ALA A 20 -2.60 -5.79 -5.37
N ASP A 21 -1.73 -6.52 -6.07
CA ASP A 21 -1.29 -7.88 -5.70
C ASP A 21 -0.64 -7.92 -4.31
N ASN A 22 0.22 -6.95 -3.97
CA ASN A 22 0.88 -6.89 -2.66
C ASN A 22 -0.10 -6.57 -1.51
N CYS A 23 -1.12 -5.73 -1.76
CA CYS A 23 -2.22 -5.53 -0.81
C CYS A 23 -3.00 -6.83 -0.59
N ASN A 24 -3.30 -7.58 -1.66
CA ASN A 24 -4.03 -8.84 -1.54
C ASN A 24 -3.22 -9.89 -0.78
N LYS A 25 -1.93 -10.05 -1.11
CA LYS A 25 -1.02 -10.96 -0.38
C LYS A 25 -0.92 -10.62 1.11
N SER A 26 -0.83 -9.32 1.45
CA SER A 26 -0.80 -8.91 2.86
C SER A 26 -2.11 -9.25 3.58
N ARG A 27 -3.27 -9.05 2.93
CA ARG A 27 -4.59 -9.42 3.47
C ARG A 27 -4.70 -10.94 3.68
N GLU A 28 -4.33 -11.74 2.69
CA GLU A 28 -4.35 -13.20 2.79
C GLU A 28 -3.44 -13.70 3.92
N TYR A 29 -2.26 -13.11 4.07
CA TYR A 29 -1.34 -13.46 5.15
C TYR A 29 -1.92 -13.11 6.54
N LEU A 30 -2.59 -11.96 6.67
CA LEU A 30 -3.22 -11.53 7.93
C LEU A 30 -4.42 -12.40 8.28
N LEU A 31 -5.35 -12.58 7.33
CA LEU A 31 -6.63 -13.25 7.57
C LEU A 31 -6.51 -14.78 7.50
N GLY A 32 -5.45 -15.31 6.89
CA GLY A 32 -5.12 -16.73 6.88
C GLY A 32 -4.43 -17.23 8.16
N GLY A 33 -4.29 -16.38 9.20
CA GLY A 33 -3.70 -16.75 10.49
C GLY A 33 -2.17 -16.84 10.50
N LEU A 34 -1.51 -16.59 9.36
CA LEU A 34 -0.04 -16.65 9.25
C LEU A 34 0.66 -15.49 9.98
N ALA A 35 -0.08 -14.42 10.26
CA ALA A 35 0.44 -13.28 11.02
C ALA A 35 0.47 -13.50 12.55
N GLY A 36 -0.06 -14.63 13.05
CA GLY A 36 -0.32 -14.86 14.46
C GLY A 36 -1.48 -13.99 14.97
N ASP A 37 -1.51 -13.69 16.27
CA ASP A 37 -2.60 -12.92 16.87
C ASP A 37 -2.70 -11.52 16.27
N LEU A 38 -3.85 -11.22 15.67
CA LEU A 38 -4.13 -9.92 15.07
C LEU A 38 -4.37 -8.87 16.15
N THR A 39 -3.93 -7.64 15.91
CA THR A 39 -4.13 -6.52 16.85
C THR A 39 -5.52 -5.90 16.73
N MET A 40 -6.25 -6.22 15.66
CA MET A 40 -7.58 -5.71 15.38
C MET A 40 -8.52 -6.87 14.96
N PRO A 41 -9.84 -6.66 15.03
CA PRO A 41 -10.80 -7.61 14.47
C PRO A 41 -10.58 -7.81 12.96
N PRO A 42 -10.78 -9.02 12.41
CA PRO A 42 -10.67 -9.30 10.97
C PRO A 42 -11.41 -8.29 10.07
N GLN A 43 -12.58 -7.83 10.49
CA GLN A 43 -13.41 -6.88 9.75
C GLN A 43 -12.72 -5.50 9.57
N ALA A 44 -11.86 -5.10 10.50
CA ALA A 44 -11.10 -3.85 10.38
C ALA A 44 -10.06 -3.93 9.24
N TYR A 45 -9.47 -5.11 8.99
CA TYR A 45 -8.51 -5.31 7.91
C TYR A 45 -9.14 -5.29 6.52
N GLU A 46 -10.41 -5.69 6.38
CA GLU A 46 -11.14 -5.54 5.11
C GLU A 46 -11.29 -4.07 4.72
N GLY A 47 -11.54 -3.18 5.69
CA GLY A 47 -11.51 -1.73 5.45
C GLY A 47 -10.13 -1.25 5.00
N LEU A 48 -9.07 -1.78 5.59
CA LEU A 48 -7.69 -1.45 5.22
C LEU A 48 -7.31 -1.95 3.82
N PHE A 49 -7.92 -3.02 3.32
CA PHE A 49 -7.69 -3.47 1.95
C PHE A 49 -8.11 -2.42 0.91
N LYS A 50 -9.26 -1.77 1.11
CA LYS A 50 -9.69 -0.65 0.26
C LYS A 50 -8.72 0.52 0.33
N VAL A 51 -8.21 0.85 1.52
CA VAL A 51 -7.22 1.92 1.69
C VAL A 51 -5.90 1.56 1.01
N CYS A 52 -5.43 0.32 1.18
CA CYS A 52 -4.18 -0.17 0.59
C CYS A 52 -4.23 -0.10 -0.93
N THR A 53 -5.27 -0.68 -1.54
CA THR A 53 -5.43 -0.72 -3.00
C THR A 53 -5.53 0.68 -3.61
N ALA A 54 -6.25 1.61 -2.97
CA ALA A 54 -6.26 3.01 -3.40
C ALA A 54 -4.87 3.66 -3.28
N THR A 55 -4.16 3.41 -2.17
CA THR A 55 -2.81 3.94 -1.92
C THR A 55 -1.79 3.43 -2.93
N ALA A 56 -1.92 2.15 -3.33
CA ALA A 56 -1.09 1.50 -4.34
C ALA A 56 -1.13 2.22 -5.71
N THR A 57 -2.19 2.97 -5.99
CA THR A 57 -2.33 3.76 -7.22
C THR A 57 -1.75 5.17 -7.16
N MET A 58 -1.25 5.60 -5.99
CA MET A 58 -0.72 6.97 -5.83
C MET A 58 0.57 7.17 -6.65
N PRO A 59 0.82 8.38 -7.20
CA PRO A 59 1.90 8.61 -8.15
C PRO A 59 3.29 8.17 -7.67
N ASN A 60 3.64 8.46 -6.42
CA ASN A 60 4.95 8.11 -5.85
C ASN A 60 4.95 6.76 -5.11
N VAL A 61 3.92 5.93 -5.24
CA VAL A 61 3.87 4.61 -4.61
C VAL A 61 4.26 3.56 -5.63
N LYS A 62 5.30 2.78 -5.30
CA LYS A 62 5.72 1.61 -6.08
C LYS A 62 4.88 0.39 -5.69
N ASP A 63 4.80 0.13 -4.38
CA ASP A 63 4.06 -0.99 -3.79
C ASP A 63 3.43 -0.55 -2.46
N ALA A 64 2.34 -1.20 -2.06
CA ALA A 64 1.67 -0.98 -0.79
C ALA A 64 1.33 -2.31 -0.09
N TYR A 65 1.31 -2.27 1.24
CA TYR A 65 1.08 -3.43 2.11
C TYR A 65 0.23 -3.02 3.31
N ILE A 66 -0.56 -3.97 3.81
CA ILE A 66 -1.25 -3.84 5.10
C ILE A 66 -0.33 -4.42 6.18
N LEU A 67 -0.03 -3.62 7.20
CA LEU A 67 0.74 -4.09 8.35
C LEU A 67 -0.16 -4.79 9.36
N LYS A 68 0.45 -5.69 10.14
CA LYS A 68 -0.22 -6.38 11.24
C LYS A 68 -0.86 -5.41 12.23
N ASP A 69 -0.22 -4.28 12.51
CA ASP A 69 -0.73 -3.28 13.46
C ASP A 69 -1.80 -2.33 12.87
N GLY A 70 -2.14 -2.48 11.59
CA GLY A 70 -3.21 -1.73 10.93
C GLY A 70 -2.78 -0.47 10.20
N ALA A 71 -1.48 -0.18 10.11
CA ALA A 71 -0.99 0.85 9.20
C ALA A 71 -0.90 0.35 7.75
N ILE A 72 -0.86 1.29 6.81
CA ILE A 72 -0.51 1.04 5.42
C ILE A 72 0.98 1.36 5.25
N ALA A 73 1.75 0.38 4.81
CA ALA A 73 3.15 0.59 4.46
C ALA A 73 3.29 0.74 2.94
N VAL A 74 4.14 1.67 2.51
CA VAL A 74 4.40 1.92 1.09
C VAL A 74 5.88 1.93 0.79
N ILE A 75 6.24 1.37 -0.36
CA ILE A 75 7.54 1.54 -0.98
C ILE A 75 7.44 2.73 -1.91
N PRO A 76 8.14 3.85 -1.66
CA PRO A 76 8.09 4.99 -2.55
C PRO A 76 8.88 4.72 -3.84
N LYS A 77 8.46 5.34 -4.96
CA LYS A 77 9.27 5.40 -6.18
C LYS A 77 10.45 6.35 -6.02
N GLN A 78 10.23 7.46 -5.31
CA GLN A 78 11.23 8.45 -4.94
C GLN A 78 11.16 8.73 -3.44
N ASP A 79 12.27 8.52 -2.75
CA ASP A 79 12.40 8.71 -1.29
C ASP A 79 12.98 10.09 -0.94
N THR A 80 12.48 11.14 -1.60
CA THR A 80 12.82 12.53 -1.26
C THR A 80 11.76 13.10 -0.33
N VAL A 81 12.16 14.01 0.55
CA VAL A 81 11.24 14.66 1.52
C VAL A 81 10.02 15.26 0.83
N ALA A 82 10.21 15.94 -0.31
CA ALA A 82 9.11 16.55 -1.05
C ALA A 82 8.13 15.49 -1.62
N ALA A 83 8.65 14.41 -2.19
CA ALA A 83 7.82 13.38 -2.81
C ALA A 83 7.04 12.56 -1.75
N THR A 84 7.66 12.23 -0.63
CA THR A 84 7.02 11.50 0.47
C THR A 84 6.02 12.39 1.22
N ALA A 85 6.33 13.67 1.45
CA ALA A 85 5.39 14.63 2.05
C ALA A 85 4.14 14.83 1.18
N ALA A 86 4.29 14.99 -0.13
CA ALA A 86 3.16 15.11 -1.05
C ALA A 86 2.29 13.84 -1.06
N THR A 87 2.92 12.67 -0.96
CA THR A 87 2.21 11.38 -0.88
C THR A 87 1.46 11.25 0.44
N LEU A 88 2.11 11.57 1.55
CA LEU A 88 1.53 11.54 2.89
C LEU A 88 0.32 12.48 3.00
N SER A 89 0.44 13.70 2.47
CA SER A 89 -0.68 14.66 2.44
C SER A 89 -1.88 14.07 1.71
N ARG A 90 -1.70 13.59 0.48
CA ARG A 90 -2.79 12.99 -0.31
C ARG A 90 -3.41 11.78 0.38
N PHE A 91 -2.58 10.94 0.98
CA PHE A 91 -3.05 9.78 1.73
C PHE A 91 -3.91 10.20 2.92
N CYS A 92 -3.45 11.17 3.71
CA CYS A 92 -4.16 11.63 4.90
C CYS A 92 -5.43 12.42 4.57
N ASP A 93 -5.48 13.10 3.44
CA ASP A 93 -6.71 13.75 2.94
C ASP A 93 -7.78 12.71 2.59
N ALA A 94 -7.39 11.60 1.97
CA ALA A 94 -8.31 10.51 1.63
C ALA A 94 -8.65 9.61 2.84
N ASN A 95 -7.74 9.48 3.82
CA ASN A 95 -7.82 8.51 4.91
C ASN A 95 -7.46 9.15 6.26
N PRO A 96 -8.30 10.05 6.81
CA PRO A 96 -7.97 10.87 7.98
C PRO A 96 -7.73 10.08 9.27
N ARG A 97 -8.19 8.82 9.34
CA ARG A 97 -8.02 7.93 10.51
C ARG A 97 -6.93 6.88 10.35
N ALA A 98 -6.29 6.81 9.18
CA ALA A 98 -5.28 5.80 8.90
C ALA A 98 -3.86 6.30 9.26
N THR A 99 -2.90 5.39 9.20
CA THR A 99 -1.47 5.68 9.37
C THR A 99 -0.72 5.18 8.14
N LEU A 100 0.14 6.03 7.58
CA LEU A 100 1.02 5.69 6.46
C LEU A 100 2.46 5.54 6.97
N ARG A 101 3.12 4.45 6.59
CA ARG A 101 4.56 4.24 6.82
C ARG A 101 5.27 4.15 5.48
N PHE A 102 6.36 4.89 5.33
CA PHE A 102 7.28 4.68 4.21
C PHE A 102 8.31 3.63 4.59
N ILE A 103 8.54 2.66 3.71
CA ILE A 103 9.60 1.66 3.84
C ILE A 103 10.82 2.19 3.07
N SER A 104 11.91 2.43 3.79
CA SER A 104 13.17 2.87 3.18
C SER A 104 13.86 1.75 2.42
N ALA A 105 14.76 2.11 1.50
CA ALA A 105 15.56 1.12 0.76
C ALA A 105 16.38 0.20 1.69
N LYS A 106 16.89 0.73 2.81
CA LYS A 106 17.63 -0.05 3.81
C LYS A 106 16.74 -1.11 4.47
N GLU A 107 15.52 -0.75 4.85
CA GLU A 107 14.56 -1.69 5.44
C GLU A 107 14.15 -2.77 4.45
N LEU A 108 13.97 -2.41 3.18
CA LEU A 108 13.67 -3.35 2.10
C LEU A 108 14.75 -4.43 1.92
N VAL A 109 16.02 -4.06 2.04
CA VAL A 109 17.13 -5.03 1.95
C VAL A 109 17.12 -6.02 3.13
N LEU A 110 16.70 -5.55 4.32
CA LEU A 110 16.58 -6.38 5.52
C LEU A 110 15.33 -7.26 5.46
N THR A 111 14.24 -6.71 4.94
CA THR A 111 12.91 -7.32 4.93
C THR A 111 12.62 -7.88 3.54
N LYS A 112 13.20 -9.07 3.27
CA LYS A 112 13.23 -9.71 1.94
C LYS A 112 11.93 -10.39 1.50
N SER A 113 10.87 -10.34 2.29
CA SER A 113 9.61 -11.05 2.02
C SER A 113 8.38 -10.25 2.43
N THR A 114 7.24 -10.53 1.79
CA THR A 114 5.94 -9.96 2.14
C THR A 114 5.57 -10.23 3.60
N SER A 115 5.83 -11.45 4.10
CA SER A 115 5.61 -11.80 5.50
C SER A 115 6.43 -10.93 6.46
N GLY A 116 7.70 -10.67 6.11
CA GLY A 116 8.55 -9.76 6.87
C GLY A 116 8.00 -8.35 6.88
N ILE A 117 7.50 -7.86 5.74
CA ILE A 117 6.92 -6.51 5.63
C ILE A 117 5.66 -6.39 6.47
N VAL A 118 4.75 -7.36 6.39
CA VAL A 118 3.49 -7.36 7.17
C VAL A 118 3.75 -7.34 8.68
N GLN A 119 4.83 -8.00 9.13
CA GLN A 119 5.23 -8.03 10.53
C GLN A 119 6.01 -6.78 10.98
N MET A 120 6.34 -5.85 10.08
CA MET A 120 6.97 -4.59 10.48
C MET A 120 6.02 -3.80 11.37
N SER A 121 6.58 -3.15 12.38
CA SER A 121 5.84 -2.15 13.14
C SER A 121 5.68 -0.89 12.31
N SER A 122 4.51 -0.26 12.36
CA SER A 122 4.29 1.12 11.94
C SER A 122 5.23 2.10 12.64
N GLY A 123 5.78 1.72 13.80
CA GLY A 123 6.84 2.43 14.53
C GLY A 123 6.36 3.80 15.02
N SER A 124 7.19 4.82 14.81
CA SER A 124 6.90 6.22 15.12
C SER A 124 6.12 6.96 14.02
N ALA A 125 5.52 6.23 13.06
CA ALA A 125 4.69 6.84 12.02
C ALA A 125 3.57 7.66 12.67
N THR A 126 3.51 8.94 12.31
CA THR A 126 2.50 9.84 12.87
C THR A 126 1.17 9.58 12.16
N SER A 127 0.11 9.33 12.91
CA SER A 127 -1.21 9.08 12.34
C SER A 127 -1.73 10.30 11.57
N CYS A 128 -2.53 10.06 10.53
CA CYS A 128 -3.14 11.14 9.76
C CYS A 128 -4.03 12.02 10.64
N LYS A 129 -4.67 11.45 11.67
CA LYS A 129 -5.44 12.17 12.67
C LYS A 129 -4.60 13.28 13.33
N LYS A 130 -3.39 12.92 13.78
CA LYS A 130 -2.44 13.87 14.40
C LYS A 130 -1.89 14.88 13.39
N ILE A 131 -1.60 14.48 12.15
CA ILE A 131 -1.14 15.39 11.08
C ILE A 131 -2.22 16.41 10.70
N LYS A 132 -3.48 15.98 10.64
CA LYS A 132 -4.63 16.82 10.27
C LYS A 132 -5.15 17.68 11.42
N GLY A 133 -4.57 17.57 12.62
CA GLY A 133 -5.02 18.32 13.80
C GLY A 133 -6.40 17.90 14.32
N LEU A 134 -6.84 16.69 13.98
CA LEU A 134 -8.11 16.14 14.45
C LEU A 134 -7.85 15.51 15.83
N THR A 135 -8.27 16.12 16.92
CA THR A 135 -8.18 15.55 18.28
C THR A 135 -9.31 14.59 18.59
#